data_AF-A0A401ZN31-F1
#
_entry.id   AF-A0A401ZN31-F1
#
_cell.length_a   1.000
_cell.length_b   1.000
_cell.length_c   1.000
_cell.angle_alpha   90.00
_cell.angle_beta   90.00
_cell.angle_gamma   90.00
#
_symmetry.space_group_name_H-M   'P 1'
#
loop_
_entity.id
_entity.type
_entity.pdbx_description
1 polymer ?
#
loop_
_entity_poly.entity_id
_entity_poly.type
_entity_poly.pdbx_seq_one_letter_code
_entity_poly.pdbx_strand_id
1 'polypeptide(L)'
;MPWQEICFFATYKGPSTPLLLSTSKHDRYYELASPQRIIRWRYQSRRAPQMTTQPELDQQAYDRWHQQLLGYIQARTNLPLVDLDSVPVPTGKR
;
A
#
# COMPACT_ATOMS: atom_id res chain seq x y z
N MET A 1 -5.35 -1.14 17.90
CA MET A 1 -5.98 0.08 17.38
C MET A 1 -7.38 -0.32 16.95
N PRO A 2 -8.43 0.16 17.64
CA PRO A 2 -9.81 -0.02 17.22
C PRO A 2 -10.05 0.48 15.80
N TRP A 3 -10.89 -0.21 15.04
CA TRP A 3 -11.20 0.18 13.66
C TRP A 3 -11.90 1.53 13.56
N GLN A 4 -12.65 1.89 14.60
CA GLN A 4 -13.40 3.15 14.71
C GLN A 4 -12.50 4.38 14.85
N GLU A 5 -11.23 4.20 15.24
CA GLU A 5 -10.27 5.30 15.39
C GLU A 5 -9.54 5.62 14.08
N ILE A 6 -9.70 4.79 13.04
CA ILE A 6 -9.11 5.05 11.74
C ILE A 6 -9.83 6.22 11.10
N CYS A 7 -9.07 7.25 10.75
CA CYS A 7 -9.57 8.40 10.01
C CYS A 7 -9.03 8.46 8.58
N PHE A 8 -8.06 7.59 8.23
CA PHE A 8 -7.42 7.64 6.93
C PHE A 8 -7.01 6.26 6.43
N PHE A 9 -7.30 5.98 5.16
CA PHE A 9 -6.86 4.79 4.44
C PHE A 9 -6.38 5.18 3.05
N ALA A 10 -5.09 5.01 2.78
CA ALA A 10 -4.48 5.54 1.57
C ALA A 10 -3.40 4.64 0.99
N THR A 11 -3.05 4.92 -0.26
CA THR A 11 -1.95 4.31 -0.97
C THR A 11 -1.19 5.34 -1.80
N TYR A 12 0.12 5.13 -1.94
CA TYR A 12 1.02 6.04 -2.65
C TYR A 12 2.30 5.33 -3.09
N LYS A 13 3.00 5.92 -4.04
CA LYS A 13 4.34 5.50 -4.47
C LYS A 13 5.34 5.82 -3.39
N GLY A 14 6.13 4.82 -3.01
CA GLY A 14 7.27 5.01 -2.13
C GLY A 14 8.42 5.74 -2.80
N PRO A 15 9.44 6.12 -2.01
CA PRO A 15 10.67 6.69 -2.55
C PRO A 15 11.26 5.75 -3.60
N SER A 16 11.67 6.32 -4.74
CA SER A 16 12.37 5.58 -5.79
C SER A 16 13.66 5.00 -5.21
N THR A 17 13.82 3.68 -5.27
CA THR A 17 15.12 3.05 -5.00
C THR A 17 16.03 3.28 -6.22
N PRO A 18 17.18 3.96 -6.06
CA PRO A 18 18.01 4.38 -7.20
C PRO A 18 18.69 3.23 -7.95
N LEU A 19 18.60 1.99 -7.45
CA LEU A 19 19.32 0.83 -7.99
C LEU A 19 18.56 0.02 -9.05
N LEU A 20 17.27 0.30 -9.30
CA LEU A 20 16.46 -0.48 -10.23
C LEU A 20 16.18 0.30 -11.53
N LEU A 21 16.94 -0.03 -12.58
CA LEU A 21 16.79 0.43 -13.97
C LEU A 21 15.48 0.00 -14.67
N SER A 22 14.55 -0.64 -13.96
CA SER A 22 13.28 -1.13 -14.51
C SER A 22 12.17 -0.08 -14.40
N THR A 23 11.37 0.06 -15.47
CA THR A 23 10.30 1.06 -15.69
C THR A 23 9.12 1.01 -14.69
N SER A 24 9.11 0.08 -13.74
CA SER A 24 8.18 0.06 -12.60
C SER A 24 8.89 0.49 -11.31
N LYS A 25 9.21 1.78 -11.20
CA LYS A 25 10.24 2.32 -10.28
C LYS A 25 9.83 2.54 -8.82
N HIS A 26 8.59 2.25 -8.44
CA HIS A 26 8.11 2.57 -7.10
C HIS A 26 7.41 1.39 -6.46
N ASP A 27 7.90 1.00 -5.29
CA ASP A 27 7.14 0.15 -4.38
C ASP A 27 5.86 0.89 -3.98
N ARG A 28 4.73 0.17 -3.97
CA ARG A 28 3.45 0.75 -3.55
C ARG A 28 3.31 0.60 -2.04
N TYR A 29 3.08 1.71 -1.36
CA TYR A 29 2.80 1.73 0.07
C TYR A 29 1.31 1.90 0.31
N TYR A 30 0.87 1.35 1.43
CA TYR A 30 -0.48 1.45 1.94
C TYR A 30 -0.41 1.88 3.39
N GLU A 31 -1.36 2.71 3.80
CA GLU A 31 -1.33 3.37 5.09
C GLU A 31 -2.71 3.44 5.71
N LEU A 32 -2.77 3.10 6.99
CA LEU A 32 -3.90 3.38 7.88
C LEU A 32 -3.43 4.34 8.96
N ALA A 33 -4.14 5.45 9.12
CA ALA A 33 -3.84 6.41 10.18
C ALA A 33 -5.04 6.60 11.12
N SER A 34 -4.71 6.68 12.39
CA SER A 34 -5.50 7.30 13.45
C SER A 34 -4.78 8.54 13.95
N PRO A 35 -5.41 9.39 14.78
CA PRO A 35 -4.75 10.57 15.33
C PRO A 35 -3.48 10.26 16.15
N GLN A 36 -3.34 9.04 16.67
CA GLN A 36 -2.23 8.63 17.54
C GLN A 36 -1.27 7.61 16.90
N ARG A 37 -1.62 7.02 15.75
CA ARG A 37 -0.83 5.93 15.17
C ARG A 37 -0.97 5.86 13.65
N ILE A 38 0.14 5.50 13.01
CA ILE A 38 0.20 5.17 11.59
C ILE A 38 0.65 3.71 11.46
N ILE A 39 -0.10 2.92 10.71
CA ILE A 39 0.31 1.58 10.25
C ILE A 39 0.57 1.68 8.76
N ARG A 40 1.80 1.37 8.36
CA ARG A 40 2.23 1.42 6.96
C ARG A 40 2.78 0.07 6.54
N TRP A 41 2.38 -0.41 5.37
CA TRP A 41 2.94 -1.61 4.77
C TRP A 41 3.27 -1.39 3.31
N ARG A 42 4.21 -2.19 2.83
CA ARG A 42 4.67 -2.18 1.44
C ARG A 42 4.07 -3.39 0.72
N TYR A 43 3.40 -3.13 -0.39
CA TYR A 43 3.02 -4.20 -1.31
C TYR A 43 4.25 -4.60 -2.13
N GLN A 44 4.61 -5.87 -2.06
CA GLN A 44 5.80 -6.42 -2.71
C GLN A 44 5.36 -7.33 -3.85
N SER A 45 5.38 -6.80 -5.07
CA SER A 45 5.30 -7.65 -6.25
C SER A 45 6.65 -8.34 -6.45
N ARG A 46 6.69 -9.66 -6.31
CA ARG A 46 7.89 -10.48 -6.52
C ARG A 46 8.35 -10.35 -7.97
N ARG A 47 9.51 -9.74 -8.17
CA ARG A 47 10.17 -9.69 -9.49
C ARG A 47 11.28 -10.72 -9.66
N ALA A 48 11.73 -11.36 -8.59
CA ALA A 48 12.78 -12.38 -8.65
C ALA A 48 12.49 -13.51 -7.64
N PRO A 49 12.74 -14.77 -7.99
CA PRO A 49 12.67 -15.87 -7.04
C PRO A 49 13.79 -15.69 -6.02
N GLN A 50 13.44 -15.46 -4.76
CA GLN A 50 14.37 -15.71 -3.65
C GLN A 50 14.34 -17.22 -3.40
N MET A 51 15.52 -17.85 -3.37
CA MET A 51 15.61 -19.23 -2.87
C MET A 51 15.31 -19.19 -1.38
N THR A 52 14.09 -19.54 -0.99
CA THR A 52 13.70 -19.66 0.40
C THR A 52 13.21 -21.08 0.68
N THR A 53 13.49 -21.57 1.88
CA THR A 53 13.12 -22.92 2.34
C THR A 53 11.71 -22.98 2.90
N GLN A 54 10.99 -21.84 2.94
CA GLN A 54 9.64 -21.76 3.45
C GLN A 54 8.62 -21.81 2.30
N PRO A 55 7.44 -22.39 2.51
CA PRO A 55 6.37 -22.31 1.52
C PRO A 55 5.97 -20.84 1.36
N GLU A 56 6.18 -20.32 0.15
CA GLU A 56 5.82 -18.96 -0.19
C GLU A 56 4.47 -18.96 -0.90
N LEU A 57 3.61 -17.99 -0.56
CA LEU A 57 2.47 -17.70 -1.42
C LEU A 57 3.00 -17.31 -2.80
N ASP A 58 2.47 -17.95 -3.84
CA ASP A 58 2.68 -17.48 -5.19
C ASP A 58 2.14 -16.03 -5.35
N GLN A 59 2.61 -15.33 -6.38
CA GLN A 59 2.26 -13.92 -6.57
C GLN A 59 0.74 -13.73 -6.70
N GLN A 60 0.05 -14.64 -7.37
CA GLN A 60 -1.39 -14.53 -7.58
C GLN A 60 -2.17 -14.72 -6.28
N ALA A 61 -1.74 -15.64 -5.42
CA ALA A 61 -2.29 -15.86 -4.10
C ALA A 61 -2.02 -14.65 -3.20
N TYR A 62 -0.82 -14.07 -3.26
CA TYR A 62 -0.49 -12.85 -2.53
C TYR A 62 -1.36 -11.67 -2.98
N ASP A 63 -1.59 -11.51 -4.29
CA ASP A 63 -2.45 -10.47 -4.85
C ASP A 63 -3.90 -10.63 -4.39
N ARG A 64 -4.43 -11.86 -4.43
CA ARG A 64 -5.78 -12.16 -3.92
C ARG A 64 -5.90 -11.86 -2.43
N TRP A 65 -4.95 -12.34 -1.63
CA TRP A 65 -4.92 -12.07 -0.19
C TRP A 65 -4.88 -10.56 0.09
N HIS A 66 -4.05 -9.82 -0.65
CA HIS A 66 -3.92 -8.39 -0.49
C HIS A 66 -5.22 -7.67 -0.85
N GLN A 67 -5.88 -8.03 -1.95
CA GLN A 67 -7.20 -7.48 -2.31
C GLN A 67 -8.26 -7.76 -1.24
N GLN A 68 -8.29 -8.98 -0.68
CA GLN A 68 -9.19 -9.33 0.42
C GLN A 68 -8.91 -8.49 1.67
N LEU A 69 -7.64 -8.24 1.99
CA LEU A 69 -7.25 -7.38 3.10
C LEU A 69 -7.75 -5.94 2.90
N LEU A 70 -7.56 -5.36 1.70
CA LEU A 70 -8.05 -4.01 1.40
C LEU A 70 -9.57 -3.92 1.53
N GLY A 71 -10.31 -4.90 0.99
CA GLY A 71 -11.77 -4.97 1.10
C GLY A 71 -12.24 -5.14 2.54
N TYR A 72 -11.56 -5.97 3.34
CA TYR A 72 -11.85 -6.13 4.75
C TYR A 72 -11.64 -4.82 5.52
N ILE A 73 -10.53 -4.12 5.30
CA ILE A 73 -10.25 -2.82 5.93
C ILE A 73 -11.35 -1.82 5.58
N GLN A 74 -11.71 -1.68 4.29
CA GLN A 74 -12.78 -0.80 3.85
C GLN A 74 -14.12 -1.12 4.51
N ALA A 75 -14.47 -2.41 4.64
CA ALA A 75 -15.70 -2.82 5.32
C ALA A 75 -15.69 -2.52 6.83
N ARG A 76 -14.51 -2.55 7.48
CA ARG A 76 -14.37 -2.30 8.93
C ARG A 76 -14.29 -0.81 9.28
N THR A 77 -13.74 0.01 8.40
CA THR A 77 -13.55 1.45 8.63
C THR A 77 -14.60 2.31 7.94
N ASN A 78 -15.30 1.76 6.94
CA ASN A 78 -16.17 2.50 6.02
C ASN A 78 -15.44 3.63 5.26
N LEU A 79 -14.11 3.54 5.15
CA LEU A 79 -13.28 4.51 4.43
C LEU A 79 -12.88 3.97 3.06
N PRO A 80 -12.93 4.80 2.00
CA PRO A 80 -12.38 4.42 0.72
C PRO A 80 -10.85 4.36 0.76
N LEU A 81 -10.26 3.50 -0.06
CA LEU A 81 -8.82 3.55 -0.32
C LEU A 81 -8.50 4.75 -1.21
N VAL A 82 -7.81 5.75 -0.67
CA VAL A 82 -7.43 6.96 -1.41
C VAL A 82 -6.06 6.80 -2.07
N ASP A 83 -5.96 7.10 -3.37
CA ASP A 83 -4.68 7.19 -4.08
C ASP A 83 -4.12 8.63 -4.02
N LEU A 84 -3.06 8.83 -3.26
CA LEU A 84 -2.46 10.16 -3.08
C LEU A 84 -1.62 10.61 -4.28
N ASP A 85 -1.20 9.70 -5.16
CA ASP A 85 -0.50 10.10 -6.39
C ASP A 85 -1.47 10.59 -7.47
N SER A 86 -2.77 10.30 -7.31
CA SER A 86 -3.83 10.73 -8.22
C SER A 86 -4.48 12.05 -7.82
N VAL A 87 -4.09 12.63 -6.68
CA VAL A 87 -4.62 13.92 -6.22
C VAL A 87 -3.93 15.05 -7.02
N PRO A 88 -4.69 15.90 -7.74
CA PRO A 88 -4.11 17.01 -8.47
C PRO A 88 -3.43 17.98 -7.49
N VAL A 89 -2.17 18.33 -7.77
CA VAL A 89 -1.44 19.33 -6.99
C VAL A 89 -2.18 20.66 -7.13
N PRO A 90 -2.60 21.31 -6.03
CA PRO A 90 -3.21 22.62 -6.13
C PRO A 90 -2.18 23.59 -6.70
N THR A 91 -2.43 24.09 -7.90
CA THR A 91 -1.65 25.14 -8.56
C THR A 91 -1.92 26.49 -7.88
N GLY A 92 -1.51 26.60 -6.62
CA GLY A 92 -1.45 27.88 -5.91
C GLY A 92 -0.19 28.62 -6.37
N LYS A 93 -0.34 29.53 -7.34
CA LYS A 93 0.66 30.57 -7.59
C LYS A 93 0.88 31.32 -6.27
N ARG A 94 2.10 31.30 -5.76
CA ARG A 94 2.58 32.27 -4.76
C ARG A 94 2.88 33.58 -5.45
#